data_AF-A0A1Q6XC99-F1
#
_entry.id   AF-A0A1Q6XC99-F1
#
_cell.length_a   1.000
_cell.length_b   1.000
_cell.length_c   1.000
_cell.angle_alpha   90.00
_cell.angle_beta   90.00
_cell.angle_gamma   90.00
#
_symmetry.space_group_name_H-M   'P 1'
#
loop_
_entity.id
_entity.type
_entity.pdbx_description
1 polymer ?
#
loop_
_entity_poly.entity_id
_entity_poly.type
_entity_poly.pdbx_seq_one_letter_code
_entity_poly.pdbx_strand_id
1 'polypeptide(L)'
;MDRSDASLAVARERAKALGLGNLRFECLDVQHAPLSGTYDVIIATHSLVQSESDPGLPSHNWQTFERRKDPAAQADFEQRTGLKTRLDHLCQAITPTGRLFAFEKTRQLARRVPFQRALAARGLRLLEPPVPIRYRVVEEVADDGPLYVLTRAPGTGGSHVSLEWDENPEHHTEEECYRRRGEAAIAVWERLPDRVATCESHWIDPRFGSVHAEWGRAGGALAYLYVTVVDRFRGILVGIREAGIELTHRFGEALRETGMESGRFEALLDATWPTVTGQEDPAHTPLYEHHLASAQQVWSRLPERHVTKDSTNEEPDGRQKHVELGTIPGLVYLYWANTFDQRQLVMVEGQRASLLEDYYEELLHSGRQGSREGRDKP
;
A
#
# COMPACT_ATOMS: atom_id res chain seq x y z
N MET A 1 21.56 -4.96 -20.02
CA MET A 1 21.70 -6.42 -19.96
C MET A 1 20.34 -6.99 -19.67
N ASP A 2 19.98 -8.13 -20.26
CA ASP A 2 18.71 -8.82 -20.01
C ASP A 2 18.94 -10.32 -20.27
N ARG A 3 18.15 -11.21 -19.66
CA ARG A 3 18.17 -12.65 -19.96
C ARG A 3 17.37 -13.01 -21.22
N SER A 4 16.53 -12.08 -21.69
CA SER A 4 15.64 -12.26 -22.84
C SER A 4 16.24 -11.60 -24.08
N ASP A 5 16.61 -12.42 -25.06
CA ASP A 5 17.04 -11.93 -26.37
C ASP A 5 15.96 -11.10 -27.08
N ALA A 6 14.68 -11.42 -26.87
CA ALA A 6 13.57 -10.65 -27.41
C ALA A 6 13.52 -9.22 -26.82
N SER A 7 13.70 -9.10 -25.50
CA SER A 7 13.77 -7.78 -24.83
C SER A 7 14.94 -6.96 -25.35
N LEU A 8 16.10 -7.60 -25.57
CA LEU A 8 17.27 -6.94 -26.12
C LEU A 8 17.09 -6.51 -27.58
N ALA A 9 16.39 -7.29 -28.40
CA ALA A 9 16.08 -6.91 -29.78
C ALA A 9 15.26 -5.60 -29.82
N VAL A 10 14.20 -5.52 -29.01
CA VAL A 10 13.38 -4.30 -28.87
C VAL A 10 14.22 -3.12 -28.38
N ALA A 11 15.08 -3.33 -27.38
CA ALA A 11 15.95 -2.28 -26.85
C ALA A 11 16.96 -1.77 -27.89
N ARG A 12 17.53 -2.66 -28.72
CA ARG A 12 18.43 -2.32 -29.83
C ARG A 12 17.73 -1.49 -30.90
N GLU A 13 16.53 -1.88 -31.31
CA GLU A 13 15.72 -1.12 -32.27
C GLU A 13 15.40 0.27 -31.75
N ARG A 14 15.01 0.37 -30.47
CA ARG A 14 14.72 1.67 -29.84
C ARG A 14 15.96 2.56 -29.75
N ALA A 15 17.10 2.01 -29.38
CA ALA A 15 18.37 2.75 -29.36
C ALA A 15 18.77 3.26 -30.76
N LYS A 16 18.60 2.43 -31.79
CA LYS A 16 18.85 2.82 -33.19
C LYS A 16 17.93 3.97 -33.61
N ALA A 17 16.63 3.88 -33.29
CA ALA A 17 15.66 4.94 -33.60
C ALA A 17 15.98 6.28 -32.90
N LEU A 18 16.59 6.23 -31.72
CA LEU A 18 17.03 7.40 -30.96
C LEU A 18 18.45 7.89 -31.31
N GLY A 19 19.17 7.19 -32.20
CA GLY A 19 20.53 7.56 -32.60
C GLY A 19 21.61 7.37 -31.51
N LEU A 20 21.38 6.46 -30.56
CA LEU A 20 22.29 6.23 -29.43
C LEU A 20 23.44 5.28 -29.82
N GLY A 21 24.67 5.80 -29.86
CA GLY A 21 25.88 5.04 -30.29
C GLY A 21 26.76 4.52 -29.15
N ASN A 22 26.51 4.92 -27.91
CA ASN A 22 27.32 4.59 -26.73
C ASN A 22 26.73 3.46 -25.87
N LEU A 23 26.02 2.52 -26.51
CA LEU A 23 25.30 1.43 -25.83
C LEU A 23 25.84 0.07 -26.24
N ARG A 24 25.99 -0.83 -25.25
CA ARG A 24 26.28 -2.25 -25.46
C ARG A 24 25.13 -3.08 -24.88
N PHE A 25 24.66 -4.05 -25.66
CA PHE A 25 23.60 -4.97 -25.26
C PHE A 25 24.17 -6.36 -25.08
N GLU A 26 23.93 -6.97 -23.92
CA GLU A 26 24.48 -8.26 -23.52
C GLU A 26 23.34 -9.13 -22.98
N CYS A 27 23.19 -10.33 -23.55
CA CYS A 27 22.27 -11.36 -23.10
C CYS A 27 22.95 -12.13 -21.97
N LEU A 28 22.51 -11.87 -20.74
CA LEU A 28 23.15 -12.38 -19.54
C LEU A 28 22.10 -12.59 -18.45
N ASP A 29 22.06 -13.81 -17.93
CA ASP A 29 21.37 -14.09 -16.69
C ASP A 29 22.36 -13.97 -15.52
N VAL A 30 22.23 -12.88 -14.77
CA VAL A 30 23.07 -12.56 -13.60
C VAL A 30 22.91 -13.61 -12.49
N GLN A 31 21.90 -14.48 -12.52
CA GLN A 31 21.81 -15.60 -11.60
C GLN A 31 22.87 -16.67 -11.87
N HIS A 32 23.22 -16.89 -13.14
CA HIS A 32 24.07 -18.01 -13.57
C HIS A 32 25.52 -17.57 -13.83
N ALA A 33 25.74 -16.32 -14.21
CA ALA A 33 27.07 -15.79 -14.51
C ALA A 33 27.25 -14.36 -13.95
N PRO A 34 28.45 -14.04 -13.42
CA PRO A 34 28.76 -12.69 -12.95
C PRO A 34 28.89 -11.71 -14.12
N LEU A 35 28.79 -10.41 -13.82
CA LEU A 35 29.02 -9.37 -14.82
C LEU A 35 30.51 -9.28 -15.16
N SER A 36 30.80 -8.99 -16.42
CA SER A 36 32.17 -8.69 -16.86
C SER A 36 32.55 -7.25 -16.48
N GLY A 37 33.67 -7.09 -15.77
CA GLY A 37 34.25 -5.77 -15.43
C GLY A 37 33.69 -5.13 -14.17
N THR A 38 33.99 -3.83 -14.00
CA THR A 38 33.52 -3.00 -12.88
C THR A 38 32.83 -1.73 -13.38
N TYR A 39 31.84 -1.25 -12.63
CA TYR A 39 30.93 -0.17 -13.03
C TYR A 39 30.79 0.86 -11.92
N ASP A 40 30.84 2.14 -12.28
CA ASP A 40 30.60 3.25 -11.34
C ASP A 40 29.13 3.38 -10.94
N VAL A 41 28.22 2.94 -11.82
CA VAL A 41 26.78 2.94 -11.57
C VAL A 41 26.19 1.64 -12.10
N ILE A 42 25.41 0.96 -11.26
CA ILE A 42 24.57 -0.17 -11.65
C ILE A 42 23.11 0.22 -11.39
N ILE A 43 22.24 -0.04 -12.36
CA ILE A 43 20.79 0.12 -12.22
C ILE A 43 20.16 -1.26 -12.40
N ALA A 44 19.44 -1.72 -11.38
CA ALA A 44 18.76 -3.00 -11.33
C ALA A 44 17.26 -2.78 -11.09
N THR A 45 16.44 -3.21 -12.04
CA THR A 45 14.97 -3.09 -11.98
C THR A 45 14.36 -4.47 -12.13
N HIS A 46 13.67 -4.94 -11.10
CA HIS A 46 12.98 -6.24 -11.04
C HIS A 46 13.89 -7.42 -11.45
N SER A 47 15.17 -7.34 -11.07
CA SER A 47 16.20 -8.29 -11.47
C SER A 47 16.80 -9.05 -10.30
N LEU A 48 16.71 -8.52 -9.08
CA LEU A 48 17.28 -9.15 -7.89
C LEU A 48 16.34 -10.16 -7.26
N VAL A 49 15.04 -9.85 -7.12
CA VAL A 49 14.05 -10.70 -6.42
C VAL A 49 13.07 -11.31 -7.43
N GLN A 50 13.48 -12.40 -8.09
CA GLN A 50 12.67 -13.06 -9.13
C GLN A 50 11.79 -14.19 -8.60
N SER A 51 10.91 -13.86 -7.67
CA SER A 51 9.80 -14.72 -7.25
C SER A 51 8.67 -13.83 -6.78
N GLU A 52 7.86 -13.34 -7.73
CA GLU A 52 6.79 -12.39 -7.42
C GLU A 52 5.69 -13.00 -6.53
N SER A 53 5.51 -14.32 -6.62
CA SER A 53 4.60 -15.11 -5.78
C SER A 53 5.16 -15.42 -4.39
N ASP A 54 6.42 -15.10 -4.12
CA ASP A 54 7.02 -15.31 -2.81
C ASP A 54 6.42 -14.34 -1.79
N PRO A 55 5.82 -14.81 -0.69
CA PRO A 55 5.22 -13.92 0.29
C PRO A 55 6.28 -13.19 1.15
N GLY A 56 7.55 -13.61 1.11
CA GLY A 56 8.62 -13.06 1.93
C GLY A 56 8.84 -13.81 3.23
N LEU A 57 9.22 -13.09 4.29
CA LEU A 57 9.36 -13.62 5.65
C LEU A 57 8.23 -13.13 6.56
N PRO A 58 7.60 -14.04 7.33
CA PRO A 58 6.53 -13.65 8.24
C PRO A 58 7.07 -12.85 9.43
N SER A 59 6.22 -11.98 9.98
CA SER A 59 6.38 -11.46 11.33
C SER A 59 6.30 -12.58 12.36
N HIS A 60 6.76 -12.28 13.58
CA HIS A 60 6.73 -13.22 14.69
C HIS A 60 5.29 -13.65 15.01
N ASN A 61 4.35 -12.71 14.99
CA ASN A 61 2.93 -12.96 15.21
C ASN A 61 2.09 -11.84 14.55
N TRP A 62 0.79 -12.08 14.42
CA TRP A 62 -0.17 -11.12 13.86
C TRP A 62 -0.52 -9.95 14.80
N GLN A 63 -0.16 -10.03 16.08
CA GLN A 63 -0.53 -9.01 17.09
C GLN A 63 0.47 -7.87 17.17
N THR A 64 1.75 -8.12 16.93
CA THR A 64 2.81 -7.10 17.04
C THR A 64 3.46 -6.79 15.71
N PHE A 65 3.38 -7.71 14.74
CA PHE A 65 4.07 -7.63 13.45
C PHE A 65 5.59 -7.44 13.54
N GLU A 66 6.17 -7.71 14.72
CA GLU A 66 7.61 -7.63 14.93
C GLU A 66 8.35 -8.70 14.12
N ARG A 67 9.46 -8.33 13.50
CA ARG A 67 10.25 -9.24 12.66
C ARG A 67 11.49 -9.70 13.38
N ARG A 68 11.60 -11.02 13.60
CA ARG A 68 12.81 -11.62 14.14
C ARG A 68 13.99 -11.42 13.16
N LYS A 69 15.18 -11.24 13.71
CA LYS A 69 16.44 -11.25 12.96
C LYS A 69 16.99 -12.67 12.95
N ASP A 70 16.31 -13.57 12.25
CA ASP A 70 16.71 -14.97 12.12
C ASP A 70 17.65 -15.14 10.90
N PRO A 71 18.95 -15.43 11.11
CA PRO A 71 19.90 -15.60 10.01
C PRO A 71 19.58 -16.78 9.10
N ALA A 72 18.97 -17.86 9.62
CA ALA A 72 18.64 -19.03 8.84
C ALA A 72 17.47 -18.73 7.89
N ALA A 73 16.38 -18.15 8.41
CA ALA A 73 15.25 -17.74 7.60
C ALA A 73 15.65 -16.69 6.53
N GLN A 74 16.55 -15.76 6.87
CA GLN A 74 17.11 -14.80 5.91
C GLN A 74 17.89 -15.51 4.79
N ALA A 75 18.76 -16.45 5.12
CA ALA A 75 19.53 -17.21 4.13
C ALA A 75 18.62 -18.02 3.20
N ASP A 76 17.59 -18.68 3.75
CA ASP A 76 16.62 -19.45 2.99
C ASP A 76 15.81 -18.56 2.03
N PHE A 77 15.38 -17.37 2.49
CA PHE A 77 14.74 -16.36 1.64
C PHE A 77 15.65 -15.93 0.49
N GLU A 78 16.91 -15.60 0.77
CA GLU A 78 17.83 -15.15 -0.28
C GLU A 78 18.14 -16.25 -1.29
N GLN A 79 18.21 -17.50 -0.84
CA GLN A 79 18.43 -18.68 -1.69
C GLN A 79 17.22 -18.93 -2.59
N ARG A 80 16.01 -19.04 -2.03
CA ARG A 80 14.79 -19.42 -2.77
C ARG A 80 14.30 -18.35 -3.74
N THR A 81 14.63 -17.07 -3.50
CA THR A 81 14.33 -15.96 -4.42
C THR A 81 15.44 -15.69 -5.45
N GLY A 82 16.60 -16.33 -5.30
CA GLY A 82 17.82 -16.07 -6.07
C GLY A 82 18.48 -14.72 -5.77
N LEU A 83 17.97 -13.98 -4.78
CA LEU A 83 18.50 -12.68 -4.35
C LEU A 83 19.98 -12.78 -3.99
N LYS A 84 20.39 -13.86 -3.31
CA LYS A 84 21.77 -14.03 -2.86
C LYS A 84 22.76 -13.88 -4.01
N THR A 85 22.65 -14.75 -5.00
CA THR A 85 23.61 -14.86 -6.10
C THR A 85 23.63 -13.59 -6.94
N ARG A 86 22.45 -13.07 -7.30
CA ARG A 86 22.36 -11.89 -8.16
C ARG A 86 22.94 -10.66 -7.48
N LEU A 87 22.61 -10.45 -6.20
CA LEU A 87 23.14 -9.33 -5.44
C LEU A 87 24.64 -9.45 -5.18
N ASP A 88 25.14 -10.66 -4.91
CA ASP A 88 26.58 -10.93 -4.77
C ASP A 88 27.33 -10.56 -6.07
N HIS A 89 26.81 -10.94 -7.24
CA HIS A 89 27.38 -10.57 -8.54
C HIS A 89 27.35 -9.06 -8.80
N LEU A 90 26.25 -8.37 -8.48
CA LEU A 90 26.20 -6.89 -8.61
C LEU A 90 27.23 -6.21 -7.69
N CYS A 91 27.34 -6.70 -6.45
CA CYS A 91 28.29 -6.17 -5.47
C CYS A 91 29.76 -6.40 -5.84
N GLN A 92 30.06 -7.43 -6.63
CA GLN A 92 31.39 -7.67 -7.19
C GLN A 92 31.68 -6.74 -8.38
N ALA A 93 30.64 -6.39 -9.14
CA ALA A 93 30.75 -5.57 -10.34
C ALA A 93 30.73 -4.06 -10.05
N ILE A 94 30.35 -3.61 -8.86
CA ILE A 94 30.36 -2.18 -8.51
C ILE A 94 31.76 -1.72 -8.08
N THR A 95 32.21 -0.55 -8.54
CA THR A 95 33.48 0.04 -8.07
C THR A 95 33.38 0.40 -6.57
N PRO A 96 34.51 0.54 -5.85
CA PRO A 96 34.48 0.87 -4.41
C PRO A 96 33.72 2.15 -4.06
N THR A 97 33.72 3.12 -4.97
CA THR A 97 33.00 4.41 -4.85
C THR A 97 31.71 4.46 -5.68
N GLY A 98 31.33 3.33 -6.29
CA GLY A 98 30.19 3.25 -7.19
C GLY A 98 28.85 3.33 -6.46
N ARG A 99 27.78 3.44 -7.26
CA ARG A 99 26.39 3.49 -6.81
C ARG A 99 25.56 2.35 -7.37
N LEU A 100 24.67 1.80 -6.55
CA LEU A 100 23.66 0.83 -6.97
C LEU A 100 22.28 1.47 -6.83
N PHE A 101 21.55 1.54 -7.92
CA PHE A 101 20.12 1.85 -7.94
C PHE A 101 19.37 0.52 -8.02
N ALA A 102 18.55 0.22 -7.03
CA ALA A 102 17.77 -1.01 -7.00
C ALA A 102 16.28 -0.69 -6.85
N PHE A 103 15.46 -1.27 -7.72
CA PHE A 103 14.01 -1.15 -7.67
C PHE A 103 13.43 -2.55 -7.86
N GLU A 104 12.77 -3.07 -6.82
CA GLU A 104 12.24 -4.42 -6.77
C GLU A 104 10.79 -4.39 -6.30
N LYS A 105 10.01 -5.42 -6.65
CA LYS A 105 8.62 -5.55 -6.22
C LYS A 105 8.49 -5.94 -4.75
N THR A 106 8.93 -5.08 -3.84
CA THR A 106 9.12 -5.42 -2.43
C THR A 106 8.34 -4.51 -1.49
N ARG A 107 7.28 -3.83 -1.95
CA ARG A 107 6.52 -2.86 -1.15
C ARG A 107 6.01 -3.46 0.17
N GLN A 108 5.50 -4.69 0.11
CA GLN A 108 5.07 -5.43 1.30
C GLN A 108 6.24 -5.69 2.24
N LEU A 109 6.07 -5.37 3.52
CA LEU A 109 7.13 -5.47 4.54
C LEU A 109 7.76 -6.87 4.64
N ALA A 110 6.99 -7.92 4.41
CA ALA A 110 7.48 -9.29 4.44
C ALA A 110 8.56 -9.55 3.38
N ARG A 111 8.56 -8.79 2.28
CA ARG A 111 9.58 -8.82 1.23
C ARG A 111 10.58 -7.67 1.39
N ARG A 112 10.12 -6.48 1.79
CA ARG A 112 10.95 -5.28 1.95
C ARG A 112 12.07 -5.48 2.94
N VAL A 113 11.72 -5.94 4.13
CA VAL A 113 12.66 -6.04 5.24
C VAL A 113 13.78 -7.06 4.96
N PRO A 114 13.52 -8.30 4.53
CA PRO A 114 14.61 -9.20 4.18
C PRO A 114 15.42 -8.72 2.97
N PHE A 115 14.83 -7.99 2.04
CA PHE A 115 15.59 -7.35 0.96
C PHE A 115 16.55 -6.27 1.48
N GLN A 116 16.07 -5.34 2.32
CA GLN A 116 16.89 -4.32 2.98
C GLN A 116 18.03 -4.95 3.80
N ARG A 117 17.73 -6.00 4.56
CA ARG A 117 18.73 -6.74 5.34
C ARG A 117 19.77 -7.40 4.45
N ALA A 118 19.38 -7.97 3.31
CA ALA A 118 20.31 -8.53 2.33
C ALA A 118 21.28 -7.48 1.75
N LEU A 119 20.77 -6.26 1.48
CA LEU A 119 21.59 -5.12 1.04
C LEU A 119 22.57 -4.70 2.14
N ALA A 120 22.07 -4.50 3.36
CA ALA A 120 22.86 -4.10 4.52
C ALA A 120 23.96 -5.12 4.84
N ALA A 121 23.67 -6.42 4.78
CA ALA A 121 24.62 -7.51 5.03
C ALA A 121 25.81 -7.52 4.06
N ARG A 122 25.64 -6.92 2.86
CA ARG A 122 26.70 -6.77 1.85
C ARG A 122 27.43 -5.42 1.95
N GLY A 123 27.20 -4.69 3.03
CA GLY A 123 27.82 -3.40 3.31
C GLY A 123 27.28 -2.24 2.47
N LEU A 124 26.14 -2.42 1.79
CA LEU A 124 25.47 -1.33 1.10
C LEU A 124 24.81 -0.40 2.12
N ARG A 125 24.86 0.89 1.83
CA ARG A 125 24.29 1.97 2.66
C ARG A 125 23.42 2.87 1.81
N LEU A 126 22.36 3.39 2.41
CA LEU A 126 21.46 4.37 1.81
C LEU A 126 22.20 5.70 1.60
N LEU A 127 22.15 6.22 0.37
CA LEU A 127 22.52 7.60 0.05
C LEU A 127 21.32 8.55 0.17
N GLU A 128 20.13 8.03 -0.09
CA GLU A 128 18.86 8.76 -0.07
C GLU A 128 17.79 7.90 0.63
N PRO A 129 16.76 8.52 1.25
CA PRO A 129 15.62 7.77 1.75
C PRO A 129 14.97 6.95 0.62
N PRO A 130 14.64 5.67 0.84
CA PRO A 130 13.95 4.88 -0.19
C PRO A 130 12.62 5.52 -0.60
N VAL A 131 12.33 5.56 -1.90
CA VAL A 131 11.14 6.22 -2.44
C VAL A 131 10.19 5.19 -3.07
N PRO A 132 8.96 5.02 -2.57
CA PRO A 132 7.93 4.23 -3.26
C PRO A 132 7.64 4.80 -4.65
N ILE A 133 7.44 3.94 -5.64
CA ILE A 133 7.16 4.36 -7.01
C ILE A 133 5.70 4.04 -7.34
N ARG A 134 4.94 5.09 -7.65
CA ARG A 134 3.58 5.01 -8.17
C ARG A 134 3.61 5.16 -9.69
N TYR A 135 3.11 4.18 -10.43
CA TYR A 135 3.04 4.19 -11.90
C TYR A 135 1.68 3.70 -12.41
N ARG A 136 1.32 4.10 -13.63
CA ARG A 136 0.07 3.62 -14.26
C ARG A 136 0.33 2.41 -15.13
N VAL A 137 -0.39 1.33 -14.88
CA VAL A 137 -0.45 0.14 -15.74
C VAL A 137 -1.88 0.04 -16.22
N VAL A 138 -2.11 0.23 -17.53
CA VAL A 138 -3.42 0.03 -18.22
C VAL A 138 -4.63 0.30 -17.31
N GLU A 139 -5.02 1.57 -17.18
CA GLU A 139 -6.16 2.06 -16.37
C GLU A 139 -6.03 1.92 -14.84
N GLU A 140 -5.04 1.17 -14.33
CA GLU A 140 -4.78 1.04 -12.90
C GLU A 140 -3.54 1.86 -12.46
N VAL A 141 -3.58 2.34 -11.21
CA VAL A 141 -2.42 2.93 -10.54
C VAL A 141 -1.78 1.83 -9.68
N ALA A 142 -0.56 1.43 -10.04
CA ALA A 142 0.24 0.49 -9.28
C ALA A 142 1.23 1.24 -8.36
N ASP A 143 1.32 0.78 -7.12
CA ASP A 143 2.28 1.25 -6.13
C ASP A 143 3.28 0.15 -5.81
N ASP A 144 4.56 0.46 -5.96
CA ASP A 144 5.62 -0.55 -5.91
C ASP A 144 6.93 0.00 -5.31
N GLY A 145 7.94 -0.86 -5.24
CA GLY A 145 9.28 -0.50 -4.78
C GLY A 145 9.52 -0.79 -3.30
N PRO A 146 10.33 0.03 -2.59
CA PRO A 146 10.81 1.35 -3.01
C PRO A 146 12.03 1.30 -3.95
N LEU A 147 12.33 2.43 -4.59
CA LEU A 147 13.61 2.69 -5.24
C LEU A 147 14.67 2.99 -4.18
N TYR A 148 15.78 2.27 -4.24
CA TYR A 148 16.93 2.43 -3.36
C TYR A 148 18.11 3.04 -4.12
N VAL A 149 18.76 4.04 -3.52
CA VAL A 149 20.03 4.62 -4.00
C VAL A 149 21.12 4.28 -2.98
N LEU A 150 22.08 3.47 -3.39
CA LEU A 150 23.00 2.79 -2.49
C LEU A 150 24.47 3.03 -2.83
N THR A 151 25.34 2.95 -1.83
CA THR A 151 26.80 2.93 -2.01
C THR A 151 27.48 1.91 -1.09
N ARG A 152 28.70 1.51 -1.47
CA ARG A 152 29.63 0.76 -0.61
C ARG A 152 30.68 1.66 0.06
N ALA A 153 30.81 2.91 -0.38
CA ALA A 153 31.82 3.81 0.15
C ALA A 153 31.55 4.10 1.64
N PRO A 154 32.58 4.06 2.51
CA PRO A 154 32.47 4.66 3.83
C PRO A 154 32.08 6.13 3.67
N GLY A 155 31.23 6.68 4.55
CA GLY A 155 30.91 8.11 4.51
C GLY A 155 32.18 8.94 4.64
N THR A 156 32.75 9.42 3.53
CA THR A 156 33.98 10.17 3.54
C THR A 156 33.68 11.62 3.86
N GLY A 157 34.01 12.04 5.09
CA GLY A 157 34.44 13.42 5.38
C GLY A 157 33.41 14.53 5.11
N GLY A 158 32.24 14.42 5.72
CA GLY A 158 31.22 15.47 5.80
C GLY A 158 30.09 14.95 6.66
N SER A 159 29.31 15.83 7.29
CA SER A 159 28.16 15.49 8.15
C SER A 159 27.02 14.78 7.38
N HIS A 160 27.30 13.65 6.74
CA HIS A 160 26.30 12.76 6.17
C HIS A 160 25.80 11.89 7.31
N VAL A 161 24.64 12.28 7.84
CA VAL A 161 23.82 11.43 8.69
C VAL A 161 23.67 10.08 7.97
N SER A 162 24.14 9.00 8.60
CA SER A 162 23.91 7.66 8.08
C SER A 162 22.41 7.42 8.11
N LEU A 163 21.78 7.35 6.93
CA LEU A 163 20.37 7.00 6.84
C LEU A 163 20.19 5.56 7.33
N GLU A 164 19.24 5.39 8.25
CA GLU A 164 18.91 4.07 8.79
C GLU A 164 17.96 3.32 7.85
N TRP A 165 18.04 1.99 7.90
CA TRP A 165 17.08 1.14 7.20
C TRP A 165 15.76 1.15 7.95
N ASP A 166 14.73 1.70 7.34
CA ASP A 166 13.38 1.71 7.91
C ASP A 166 12.66 0.38 7.65
N GLU A 167 12.43 -0.38 8.72
CA GLU A 167 11.66 -1.63 8.72
C GLU A 167 10.17 -1.42 9.11
N ASN A 168 9.73 -0.16 9.31
CA ASN A 168 8.34 0.16 9.65
C ASN A 168 7.44 0.21 8.40
N PRO A 169 6.11 0.06 8.57
CA PRO A 169 5.17 0.25 7.46
C PRO A 169 5.23 1.65 6.86
N GLU A 170 4.84 1.78 5.59
CA GLU A 170 4.70 3.10 4.95
C GLU A 170 3.65 3.95 5.68
N HIS A 171 3.99 5.21 5.94
CA HIS A 171 3.05 6.17 6.50
C HIS A 171 2.22 6.80 5.38
N HIS A 172 0.92 6.54 5.38
CA HIS A 172 -0.03 7.12 4.42
C HIS A 172 -1.08 7.94 5.16
N THR A 173 -0.74 9.17 5.56
CA THR A 173 -1.66 10.06 6.30
C THR A 173 -2.94 10.37 5.53
N GLU A 174 -2.89 10.34 4.19
CA GLU A 174 -4.07 10.53 3.35
C GLU A 174 -4.87 9.25 3.17
N GLU A 175 -4.29 8.05 3.28
CA GLU A 175 -5.00 6.78 3.04
C GLU A 175 -5.66 6.24 4.33
N GLU A 176 -5.66 7.01 5.42
CA GLU A 176 -6.34 6.71 6.69
C GLU A 176 -7.85 6.94 6.66
N CYS A 177 -8.38 7.61 5.62
CA CYS A 177 -9.81 7.78 5.42
C CYS A 177 -10.32 6.85 4.33
N TYR A 178 -11.40 6.14 4.64
CA TYR A 178 -12.22 5.44 3.66
C TYR A 178 -12.98 6.47 2.80
N ARG A 179 -13.03 6.26 1.49
CA ARG A 179 -13.56 7.25 0.55
C ARG A 179 -14.49 6.62 -0.48
N ARG A 180 -15.60 7.29 -0.79
CA ARG A 180 -16.50 6.91 -1.88
C ARG A 180 -17.05 8.14 -2.61
N ARG A 181 -17.43 7.96 -3.88
CA ARG A 181 -18.11 8.97 -4.71
C ARG A 181 -19.35 8.38 -5.39
N GLY A 182 -20.28 9.25 -5.80
CA GLY A 182 -21.51 8.84 -6.50
C GLY A 182 -22.49 8.07 -5.62
N GLU A 183 -23.18 7.08 -6.18
CA GLU A 183 -24.21 6.27 -5.48
C GLU A 183 -23.67 5.56 -4.24
N ALA A 184 -22.44 5.06 -4.29
CA ALA A 184 -21.78 4.46 -3.12
C ALA A 184 -21.62 5.48 -1.98
N ALA A 185 -21.32 6.75 -2.29
CA ALA A 185 -21.21 7.79 -1.28
C ALA A 185 -22.55 8.12 -0.64
N ILE A 186 -23.62 8.17 -1.44
CA ILE A 186 -25.00 8.39 -0.96
C ILE A 186 -25.37 7.24 -0.01
N ALA A 187 -25.19 6.00 -0.45
CA ALA A 187 -25.55 4.84 0.34
C ALA A 187 -24.77 4.77 1.66
N VAL A 188 -23.47 5.09 1.67
CA VAL A 188 -22.70 5.18 2.93
C VAL A 188 -23.27 6.27 3.83
N TRP A 189 -23.52 7.48 3.32
CA TRP A 189 -24.04 8.60 4.11
C TRP A 189 -25.41 8.33 4.73
N GLU A 190 -26.31 7.68 3.99
CA GLU A 190 -27.67 7.32 4.46
C GLU A 190 -27.65 6.24 5.55
N ARG A 191 -26.64 5.36 5.53
CA ARG A 191 -26.52 4.23 6.47
C ARG A 191 -25.67 4.55 7.71
N LEU A 192 -25.06 5.72 7.80
CA LEU A 192 -24.30 6.14 8.98
C LEU A 192 -25.23 6.15 10.22
N PRO A 193 -25.00 5.29 11.23
CA PRO A 193 -25.88 5.19 12.38
C PRO A 193 -25.67 6.38 13.32
N ASP A 194 -26.75 6.84 13.96
CA ASP A 194 -26.73 7.92 14.97
C ASP A 194 -25.94 9.15 14.51
N ARG A 195 -26.11 9.53 13.23
CA ARG A 195 -25.37 10.62 12.60
C ARG A 195 -25.64 11.95 13.30
N VAL A 196 -24.58 12.61 13.78
CA VAL A 196 -24.62 13.95 14.37
C VAL A 196 -23.71 14.87 13.57
N ALA A 197 -24.30 15.83 12.86
CA ALA A 197 -23.56 16.90 12.21
C ALA A 197 -22.91 17.80 13.28
N THR A 198 -21.62 18.08 13.11
CA THR A 198 -20.82 18.95 13.99
C THR A 198 -20.53 20.29 13.35
N CYS A 199 -20.46 20.33 12.01
CA CYS A 199 -20.24 21.52 11.23
C CYS A 199 -20.93 21.33 9.87
N GLU A 200 -21.43 22.42 9.31
CA GLU A 200 -21.96 22.49 7.96
C GLU A 200 -21.41 23.76 7.30
N SER A 201 -21.07 23.65 6.02
CA SER A 201 -20.61 24.78 5.22
C SER A 201 -21.32 24.78 3.88
N HIS A 202 -21.64 25.98 3.43
CA HIS A 202 -22.30 26.23 2.17
C HIS A 202 -21.60 27.37 1.46
N TRP A 203 -21.24 27.14 0.20
CA TRP A 203 -20.64 28.16 -0.65
C TRP A 203 -21.04 27.97 -2.11
N ILE A 204 -20.71 28.97 -2.93
CA ILE A 204 -20.95 28.94 -4.37
C ILE A 204 -19.59 28.88 -5.06
N ASP A 205 -19.33 27.78 -5.76
CA ASP A 205 -18.22 27.68 -6.69
C ASP A 205 -18.62 28.32 -8.04
N PRO A 206 -17.79 29.21 -8.62
CA PRO A 206 -18.13 29.92 -9.87
C PRO A 206 -18.41 29.00 -11.08
N ARG A 207 -17.84 27.79 -11.12
CA ARG A 207 -17.97 26.83 -12.23
C ARG A 207 -18.92 25.68 -11.92
N PHE A 208 -18.97 25.27 -10.65
CA PHE A 208 -19.69 24.08 -10.20
C PHE A 208 -21.03 24.40 -9.52
N GLY A 209 -21.27 25.65 -9.14
CA GLY A 209 -22.49 26.09 -8.51
C GLY A 209 -22.47 25.87 -6.99
N SER A 210 -23.64 25.59 -6.41
CA SER A 210 -23.73 25.43 -4.96
C SER A 210 -23.01 24.17 -4.48
N VAL A 211 -22.17 24.34 -3.47
CA VAL A 211 -21.48 23.28 -2.77
C VAL A 211 -21.95 23.25 -1.32
N HIS A 212 -22.25 22.06 -0.83
CA HIS A 212 -22.59 21.80 0.57
C HIS A 212 -21.62 20.76 1.12
N ALA A 213 -21.10 21.01 2.31
CA ALA A 213 -20.25 20.08 3.02
C ALA A 213 -20.73 19.94 4.46
N GLU A 214 -20.88 18.69 4.91
CA GLU A 214 -21.31 18.31 6.25
C GLU A 214 -20.21 17.46 6.90
N TRP A 215 -19.78 17.84 8.11
CA TRP A 215 -18.85 17.06 8.91
C TRP A 215 -19.51 16.64 10.20
N GLY A 216 -19.31 15.40 10.60
CA GLY A 216 -19.93 14.93 11.82
C GLY A 216 -19.35 13.64 12.35
N ARG A 217 -20.09 13.07 13.29
CA ARG A 217 -19.80 11.78 13.92
C ARG A 217 -20.94 10.81 13.66
N ALA A 218 -20.63 9.53 13.66
CA ALA A 218 -21.60 8.45 13.51
C ALA A 218 -21.14 7.19 14.27
N GLY A 219 -22.09 6.43 14.80
CA GLY A 219 -21.86 5.11 15.42
C GLY A 219 -20.79 5.10 16.52
N GLY A 220 -20.67 6.18 17.29
CA GLY A 220 -19.71 6.32 18.40
C GLY A 220 -18.21 6.27 18.06
N ALA A 221 -17.83 5.82 16.85
CA ALA A 221 -16.44 5.56 16.46
C ALA A 221 -16.02 6.23 15.16
N LEU A 222 -16.97 6.64 14.31
CA LEU A 222 -16.71 7.21 13.00
C LEU A 222 -16.82 8.74 13.01
N ALA A 223 -15.96 9.37 12.23
CA ALA A 223 -16.09 10.75 11.78
C ALA A 223 -16.26 10.76 10.26
N TYR A 224 -17.03 11.70 9.73
CA TYR A 224 -17.26 11.79 8.30
C TYR A 224 -17.18 13.22 7.76
N LEU A 225 -16.88 13.32 6.47
CA LEU A 225 -17.13 14.50 5.63
C LEU A 225 -17.97 14.05 4.44
N TYR A 226 -19.14 14.66 4.26
CA TYR A 226 -19.98 14.46 3.09
C TYR A 226 -20.08 15.74 2.27
N VAL A 227 -19.70 15.68 0.99
CA VAL A 227 -19.69 16.82 0.08
C VAL A 227 -20.65 16.58 -1.07
N THR A 228 -21.49 17.58 -1.33
CA THR A 228 -22.41 17.59 -2.45
C THR A 228 -22.21 18.85 -3.30
N VAL A 229 -22.13 18.65 -4.62
CA VAL A 229 -22.16 19.71 -5.62
C VAL A 229 -23.40 19.47 -6.45
N VAL A 230 -24.29 20.47 -6.59
CA VAL A 230 -25.64 20.34 -7.21
C VAL A 230 -25.62 19.36 -8.39
N ASP A 231 -26.28 18.21 -8.22
CA ASP A 231 -26.47 17.08 -9.15
C ASP A 231 -25.24 16.62 -9.95
N ARG A 232 -24.03 17.05 -9.58
CA ARG A 232 -22.78 16.80 -10.31
C ARG A 232 -21.83 15.91 -9.55
N PHE A 233 -21.81 16.03 -8.22
CA PHE A 233 -20.88 15.30 -7.39
C PHE A 233 -21.46 14.98 -6.02
N ARG A 234 -21.16 13.78 -5.54
CA ARG A 234 -21.37 13.30 -4.18
C ARG A 234 -20.10 12.58 -3.76
N GLY A 235 -19.53 12.97 -2.63
CA GLY A 235 -18.32 12.37 -2.09
C GLY A 235 -18.43 12.22 -0.58
N ILE A 236 -17.97 11.10 -0.04
CA ILE A 236 -17.88 10.87 1.40
C ILE A 236 -16.47 10.43 1.80
N LEU A 237 -15.97 10.99 2.89
CA LEU A 237 -14.82 10.50 3.63
C LEU A 237 -15.31 9.96 4.97
N VAL A 238 -14.80 8.82 5.39
CA VAL A 238 -15.06 8.24 6.70
C VAL A 238 -13.71 7.91 7.34
N GLY A 239 -13.47 8.45 8.53
CA GLY A 239 -12.31 8.17 9.37
C GLY A 239 -12.74 7.72 10.76
N ILE A 240 -11.77 7.34 11.59
CA ILE A 240 -12.02 6.91 12.97
C ILE A 240 -11.61 7.98 13.99
N ARG A 241 -12.44 8.15 15.04
CA ARG A 241 -12.16 8.99 16.22
C ARG A 241 -11.71 10.43 15.89
N GLU A 242 -10.94 11.07 16.79
CA GLU A 242 -10.49 12.45 16.68
C GLU A 242 -9.56 12.70 15.47
N ALA A 243 -8.77 11.70 15.06
CA ALA A 243 -7.95 11.77 13.86
C ALA A 243 -8.81 11.92 12.59
N GLY A 244 -9.91 11.17 12.50
CA GLY A 244 -10.89 11.33 11.42
C GLY A 244 -11.48 12.74 11.38
N ILE A 245 -11.73 13.37 12.54
CA ILE A 245 -12.24 14.75 12.60
C ILE A 245 -11.20 15.73 12.08
N GLU A 246 -9.96 15.63 12.53
CA GLU A 246 -8.88 16.51 12.07
C GLU A 246 -8.68 16.38 10.55
N LEU A 247 -8.63 15.14 10.04
CA LEU A 247 -8.46 14.86 8.62
C LEU A 247 -9.64 15.41 7.80
N THR A 248 -10.87 15.08 8.19
CA THR A 248 -12.07 15.53 7.48
C THR A 248 -12.23 17.05 7.50
N HIS A 249 -11.89 17.71 8.63
CA HIS A 249 -11.86 19.16 8.72
C HIS A 249 -10.79 19.78 7.82
N ARG A 250 -9.57 19.21 7.81
CA ARG A 250 -8.48 19.68 6.94
C ARG A 250 -8.84 19.57 5.46
N PHE A 251 -9.47 18.46 5.05
CA PHE A 251 -9.99 18.31 3.69
C PHE A 251 -11.10 19.33 3.40
N GLY A 252 -11.98 19.55 4.36
CA GLY A 252 -13.06 20.53 4.26
C GLY A 252 -12.59 21.97 4.05
N GLU A 253 -11.64 22.42 4.87
CA GLU A 253 -11.03 23.74 4.74
C GLU A 253 -10.26 23.88 3.43
N ALA A 254 -9.47 22.87 3.04
CA ALA A 254 -8.78 22.87 1.76
C ALA A 254 -9.77 22.97 0.58
N LEU A 255 -10.91 22.28 0.63
CA LEU A 255 -11.98 22.37 -0.37
C LEU A 255 -12.59 23.76 -0.44
N ARG A 256 -12.88 24.38 0.72
CA ARG A 256 -13.45 25.71 0.81
C ARG A 256 -12.50 26.78 0.29
N GLU A 257 -11.23 26.73 0.69
CA GLU A 257 -10.19 27.66 0.25
C GLU A 257 -9.93 27.53 -1.26
N THR A 258 -9.78 26.30 -1.75
CA THR A 258 -9.48 26.01 -3.16
C THR A 258 -10.67 26.29 -4.08
N GLY A 259 -11.90 26.09 -3.61
CA GLY A 259 -13.13 26.41 -4.35
C GLY A 259 -13.32 27.90 -4.64
N MET A 260 -12.60 28.78 -3.94
CA MET A 260 -12.57 30.21 -4.23
C MET A 260 -11.58 30.56 -5.37
N GLU A 261 -10.71 29.64 -5.79
CA GLU A 261 -9.75 29.82 -6.88
C GLU A 261 -10.17 29.03 -8.13
N SER A 262 -10.30 29.73 -9.27
CA SER A 262 -10.80 29.13 -10.51
C SER A 262 -9.96 27.94 -10.99
N GLY A 263 -10.63 26.81 -11.25
CA GLY A 263 -10.04 25.62 -11.90
C GLY A 263 -9.33 24.63 -10.97
N ARG A 264 -9.12 24.97 -9.68
CA ARG A 264 -8.47 24.06 -8.72
C ARG A 264 -9.43 23.13 -7.99
N PHE A 265 -10.72 23.48 -7.92
CA PHE A 265 -11.74 22.70 -7.23
C PHE A 265 -11.95 21.30 -7.82
N GLU A 266 -12.06 21.18 -9.15
CA GLU A 266 -12.22 19.90 -9.84
C GLU A 266 -11.03 18.96 -9.58
N ALA A 267 -9.80 19.49 -9.71
CA ALA A 267 -8.58 18.74 -9.44
C ALA A 267 -8.52 18.26 -7.99
N LEU A 268 -9.01 19.07 -7.04
CA LEU A 268 -9.08 18.69 -5.63
C LEU A 268 -10.14 17.63 -5.36
N LEU A 269 -11.31 17.71 -6.00
CA LEU A 269 -12.33 16.65 -5.92
C LEU A 269 -11.79 15.33 -6.47
N ASP A 270 -11.11 15.34 -7.61
CA ASP A 270 -10.53 14.12 -8.19
C ASP A 270 -9.31 13.60 -7.42
N ALA A 271 -8.51 14.49 -6.80
CA ALA A 271 -7.43 14.08 -5.92
C ALA A 271 -7.95 13.46 -4.61
N THR A 272 -9.06 13.99 -4.08
CA THR A 272 -9.66 13.51 -2.83
C THR A 272 -10.49 12.26 -3.06
N TRP A 273 -11.32 12.22 -4.11
CA TRP A 273 -12.18 11.11 -4.49
C TRP A 273 -11.86 10.67 -5.93
N PRO A 274 -10.76 9.94 -6.13
CA PRO A 274 -10.39 9.47 -7.46
C PRO A 274 -11.52 8.64 -8.07
N THR A 275 -11.72 8.79 -9.38
CA THR A 275 -12.64 7.96 -10.14
C THR A 275 -12.13 6.52 -10.11
N VAL A 276 -12.92 5.62 -9.51
CA VAL A 276 -12.62 4.18 -9.53
C VAL A 276 -13.28 3.58 -10.77
N THR A 277 -12.51 2.83 -11.55
CA THR A 277 -12.99 2.08 -12.72
C THR A 277 -13.66 0.80 -12.24
N GLY A 278 -14.96 0.86 -11.98
CA GLY A 278 -15.75 -0.28 -11.51
C GLY A 278 -17.11 0.17 -11.02
N GLN A 279 -18.17 -0.57 -11.37
CA GLN A 279 -19.49 -0.31 -10.80
C GLN A 279 -19.60 -1.09 -9.49
N GLU A 280 -19.23 -0.45 -8.37
CA GLU A 280 -19.49 -1.02 -7.05
C GLU A 280 -21.01 -1.05 -6.79
N ASP A 281 -21.52 -2.17 -6.30
CA ASP A 281 -22.91 -2.29 -5.85
C ASP A 281 -23.06 -1.56 -4.49
N PRO A 282 -23.88 -0.49 -4.41
CA PRO A 282 -24.11 0.24 -3.16
C PRO A 282 -24.60 -0.65 -2.01
N ALA A 283 -25.28 -1.76 -2.31
CA ALA A 283 -25.74 -2.72 -1.31
C ALA A 283 -24.58 -3.38 -0.53
N HIS A 284 -23.46 -3.61 -1.21
CA HIS A 284 -22.27 -4.26 -0.64
C HIS A 284 -21.22 -3.27 -0.11
N THR A 285 -21.34 -1.98 -0.42
CA THR A 285 -20.40 -0.96 0.07
C THR A 285 -20.39 -0.88 1.61
N PRO A 286 -19.23 -1.08 2.28
CA PRO A 286 -19.11 -0.93 3.73
C PRO A 286 -19.14 0.54 4.16
N LEU A 287 -19.37 0.79 5.45
CA LEU A 287 -19.29 2.15 6.00
C LEU A 287 -17.85 2.62 6.19
N TYR A 288 -16.95 1.67 6.45
CA TYR A 288 -15.53 1.91 6.58
C TYR A 288 -14.79 0.65 6.14
N GLU A 289 -13.72 0.84 5.37
CA GLU A 289 -12.81 -0.22 4.99
C GLU A 289 -11.38 0.31 4.97
N HIS A 290 -10.44 -0.47 5.51
CA HIS A 290 -9.04 -0.12 5.57
C HIS A 290 -8.13 -1.33 5.47
N HIS A 291 -7.18 -1.32 4.52
CA HIS A 291 -6.28 -2.45 4.23
C HIS A 291 -4.82 -2.21 4.62
N LEU A 292 -4.49 -1.00 5.09
CA LEU A 292 -3.11 -0.65 5.38
C LEU A 292 -2.68 -1.14 6.77
N ALA A 293 -1.39 -1.00 7.04
CA ALA A 293 -0.81 -1.28 8.34
C ALA A 293 -1.57 -0.58 9.50
N SER A 294 -2.03 0.65 9.30
CA SER A 294 -2.78 1.42 10.30
C SER A 294 -4.15 0.82 10.64
N ALA A 295 -4.70 -0.12 9.84
CA ALA A 295 -5.92 -0.84 10.18
C ALA A 295 -5.83 -1.55 11.54
N GLN A 296 -4.66 -2.08 11.89
CA GLN A 296 -4.41 -2.66 13.22
C GLN A 296 -4.52 -1.62 14.34
N GLN A 297 -3.94 -0.44 14.13
CA GLN A 297 -3.98 0.65 15.09
C GLN A 297 -5.41 1.15 15.29
N VAL A 298 -6.19 1.20 14.22
CA VAL A 298 -7.64 1.49 14.29
C VAL A 298 -8.37 0.41 15.09
N TRP A 299 -8.21 -0.86 14.71
CA TRP A 299 -8.87 -2.01 15.33
C TRP A 299 -8.58 -2.13 16.83
N SER A 300 -7.32 -1.93 17.24
CA SER A 300 -6.89 -1.99 18.65
C SER A 300 -7.44 -0.85 19.51
N ARG A 301 -7.95 0.22 18.90
CA ARG A 301 -8.48 1.41 19.58
C ARG A 301 -9.98 1.56 19.45
N LEU A 302 -10.67 0.55 18.92
CA LEU A 302 -12.14 0.58 18.80
C LEU A 302 -12.79 0.67 20.18
N PRO A 303 -13.76 1.59 20.38
CA PRO A 303 -14.39 1.79 21.67
C PRO A 303 -15.33 0.63 21.99
N GLU A 304 -15.37 0.21 23.26
CA GLU A 304 -16.35 -0.76 23.79
C GLU A 304 -16.45 -2.04 22.94
N ARG A 305 -15.31 -2.47 22.39
CA ARG A 305 -15.21 -3.61 21.49
C ARG A 305 -15.65 -4.92 22.16
N HIS A 306 -16.66 -5.56 21.59
CA HIS A 306 -17.13 -6.87 22.00
C HIS A 306 -16.89 -7.89 20.89
N VAL A 307 -16.00 -8.86 21.12
CA VAL A 307 -15.68 -9.91 20.15
C VAL A 307 -16.78 -10.97 20.19
N THR A 308 -17.37 -11.27 19.03
CA THR A 308 -18.43 -12.28 18.89
C THR A 308 -17.89 -13.61 18.40
N LYS A 309 -16.97 -13.57 17.43
CA LYS A 309 -16.24 -14.75 16.93
C LYS A 309 -14.81 -14.37 16.64
N ASP A 310 -13.87 -15.25 16.93
CA ASP A 310 -12.49 -15.12 16.47
C ASP A 310 -11.88 -16.47 16.14
N SER A 311 -10.91 -16.48 15.24
CA SER A 311 -10.15 -17.67 14.89
C SER A 311 -8.73 -17.28 14.53
N THR A 312 -7.77 -18.05 15.05
CA THR A 312 -6.37 -17.93 14.66
C THR A 312 -5.89 -19.31 14.21
N ASN A 313 -5.50 -19.42 12.94
CA ASN A 313 -5.03 -20.68 12.36
C ASN A 313 -3.63 -20.49 11.77
N GLU A 314 -2.85 -21.56 11.82
CA GLU A 314 -1.56 -21.65 11.14
C GLU A 314 -1.75 -22.37 9.80
N GLU A 315 -1.31 -21.76 8.71
CA GLU A 315 -1.35 -22.32 7.36
C GLU A 315 -0.06 -23.13 7.08
N PRO A 316 -0.06 -24.06 6.10
CA PRO A 316 1.10 -24.90 5.80
C PRO A 316 2.38 -24.17 5.42
N ASP A 317 2.29 -22.91 5.00
CA ASP A 317 3.43 -22.03 4.67
C ASP A 317 4.01 -21.31 5.91
N GLY A 318 3.52 -21.65 7.12
CA GLY A 318 3.92 -21.01 8.37
C GLY A 318 3.23 -19.66 8.61
N ARG A 319 2.27 -19.26 7.76
CA ARG A 319 1.45 -18.08 7.99
C ARG A 319 0.54 -18.30 9.19
N GLN A 320 0.55 -17.37 10.13
CA GLN A 320 -0.54 -17.26 11.08
C GLN A 320 -1.58 -16.30 10.52
N LYS A 321 -2.83 -16.73 10.43
CA LYS A 321 -3.98 -15.95 9.99
C LYS A 321 -4.95 -15.78 11.15
N HIS A 322 -5.33 -14.53 11.41
CA HIS A 322 -6.33 -14.17 12.41
C HIS A 322 -7.53 -13.50 11.74
N VAL A 323 -8.74 -13.91 12.12
CA VAL A 323 -9.99 -13.27 11.74
C VAL A 323 -10.81 -13.04 13.02
N GLU A 324 -11.29 -11.83 13.24
CA GLU A 324 -12.14 -11.43 14.35
C GLU A 324 -13.40 -10.75 13.82
N LEU A 325 -14.56 -11.22 14.23
CA LEU A 325 -15.86 -10.59 14.02
C LEU A 325 -16.38 -10.11 15.38
N GLY A 326 -16.79 -8.86 15.44
CA GLY A 326 -17.32 -8.29 16.68
C GLY A 326 -18.18 -7.07 16.45
N THR A 327 -18.56 -6.45 17.57
CA THR A 327 -19.44 -5.29 17.60
C THR A 327 -18.82 -4.15 18.40
N ILE A 328 -19.19 -2.94 18.03
CA ILE A 328 -19.04 -1.71 18.81
C ILE A 328 -20.40 -0.98 18.81
N PRO A 329 -20.62 0.07 19.62
CA PRO A 329 -21.88 0.78 19.61
C PRO A 329 -22.30 1.22 18.19
N GLY A 330 -23.44 0.71 17.71
CA GLY A 330 -24.00 1.03 16.39
C GLY A 330 -23.37 0.32 15.18
N LEU A 331 -22.25 -0.39 15.32
CA LEU A 331 -21.53 -0.99 14.19
C LEU A 331 -21.10 -2.44 14.46
N VAL A 332 -20.99 -3.20 13.39
CA VAL A 332 -20.36 -4.53 13.34
C VAL A 332 -19.05 -4.37 12.58
N TYR A 333 -17.99 -5.01 13.06
CA TYR A 333 -16.69 -4.97 12.41
C TYR A 333 -16.13 -6.37 12.16
N LEU A 334 -15.35 -6.48 11.10
CA LEU A 334 -14.50 -7.63 10.81
C LEU A 334 -13.06 -7.15 10.70
N TYR A 335 -12.19 -7.73 11.52
CA TYR A 335 -10.75 -7.53 11.43
C TYR A 335 -10.09 -8.81 10.94
N TRP A 336 -9.21 -8.66 9.96
CA TRP A 336 -8.40 -9.73 9.43
C TRP A 336 -6.94 -9.32 9.39
N ALA A 337 -6.06 -10.24 9.76
CA ALA A 337 -4.62 -10.03 9.71
C ALA A 337 -3.87 -11.33 9.47
N ASN A 338 -2.68 -11.23 8.88
CA ASN A 338 -1.75 -12.35 8.85
C ASN A 338 -0.30 -11.93 9.11
N THR A 339 0.57 -12.91 9.35
CA THR A 339 2.00 -12.64 9.60
C THR A 339 2.77 -12.13 8.38
N PHE A 340 2.15 -12.00 7.20
CA PHE A 340 2.76 -11.42 6.01
C PHE A 340 2.36 -9.95 5.77
N ASP A 341 1.93 -9.26 6.84
CA ASP A 341 1.57 -7.84 6.86
C ASP A 341 0.35 -7.46 6.01
N GLN A 342 -0.49 -8.45 5.69
CA GLN A 342 -1.82 -8.18 5.18
C GLN A 342 -2.75 -7.93 6.36
N ARG A 343 -3.51 -6.83 6.28
CA ARG A 343 -4.44 -6.38 7.31
C ARG A 343 -5.69 -5.86 6.63
N GLN A 344 -6.84 -6.03 7.26
CA GLN A 344 -8.09 -5.46 6.80
C GLN A 344 -8.98 -5.20 8.00
N LEU A 345 -9.63 -4.03 8.01
CA LEU A 345 -10.70 -3.71 8.92
C LEU A 345 -11.89 -3.23 8.12
N VAL A 346 -13.02 -3.91 8.24
CA VAL A 346 -14.29 -3.55 7.58
C VAL A 346 -15.33 -3.27 8.65
N MET A 347 -16.17 -2.26 8.47
CA MET A 347 -17.30 -1.96 9.35
C MET A 347 -18.58 -1.70 8.56
N VAL A 348 -19.69 -2.18 9.12
CA VAL A 348 -21.05 -1.95 8.63
C VAL A 348 -21.99 -1.63 9.79
N GLU A 349 -23.15 -1.07 9.50
CA GLU A 349 -24.23 -0.91 10.47
C GLU A 349 -24.85 -2.26 10.85
N GLY A 350 -25.43 -2.34 12.05
CA GLY A 350 -26.00 -3.58 12.61
C GLY A 350 -27.01 -4.29 11.70
N GLN A 351 -27.75 -3.56 10.86
CA GLN A 351 -28.74 -4.13 9.94
C GLN A 351 -28.12 -5.02 8.85
N ARG A 352 -26.82 -4.88 8.60
CA ARG A 352 -26.05 -5.68 7.62
C ARG A 352 -24.99 -6.57 8.27
N ALA A 353 -25.17 -6.93 9.53
CA ALA A 353 -24.27 -7.85 10.24
C ALA A 353 -23.98 -9.13 9.44
N SER A 354 -25.00 -9.67 8.74
CA SER A 354 -24.88 -10.89 7.92
C SER A 354 -23.82 -10.79 6.83
N LEU A 355 -23.57 -9.59 6.27
CA LEU A 355 -22.54 -9.39 5.26
C LEU A 355 -21.14 -9.70 5.82
N LEU A 356 -20.88 -9.30 7.07
CA LEU A 356 -19.60 -9.60 7.74
C LEU A 356 -19.56 -11.01 8.31
N GLU A 357 -20.70 -11.61 8.65
CA GLU A 357 -20.78 -13.04 9.02
C GLU A 357 -20.43 -13.93 7.82
N ASP A 358 -21.00 -13.67 6.65
CA ASP A 358 -20.69 -14.39 5.43
C ASP A 358 -19.21 -14.21 5.05
N TYR A 359 -18.69 -12.99 5.18
CA TYR A 359 -17.28 -12.72 4.91
C TYR A 359 -16.34 -13.42 5.90
N TYR A 360 -16.70 -13.47 7.18
CA TYR A 360 -15.97 -14.23 8.20
C TYR A 360 -15.88 -15.71 7.83
N GLU A 361 -17.00 -16.34 7.46
CA GLU A 361 -17.02 -17.75 7.06
C GLU A 361 -16.21 -17.97 5.78
N GLU A 362 -16.29 -17.07 4.78
CA GLU A 362 -15.46 -17.14 3.57
C GLU A 362 -13.97 -17.14 3.93
N LEU A 363 -13.54 -16.24 4.82
CA LEU A 363 -12.14 -16.15 5.25
C LEU A 363 -11.69 -17.40 6.02
N LEU A 364 -12.55 -18.07 6.78
CA LEU A 364 -12.17 -19.33 7.44
C LEU A 364 -11.95 -20.46 6.42
N HIS A 365 -12.70 -20.48 5.32
CA HIS A 365 -12.70 -21.58 4.35
C HIS A 365 -11.78 -21.35 3.15
N SER A 366 -11.35 -20.10 2.91
CA SER A 366 -10.47 -19.74 1.79
C SER A 366 -9.09 -20.42 1.83
N GLY A 367 -8.68 -20.98 2.98
CA GLY A 367 -7.43 -21.73 3.14
C GLY A 367 -7.51 -23.22 2.73
N ARG A 368 -8.68 -23.76 2.36
CA ARG A 368 -8.84 -25.18 1.99
C ARG A 368 -8.88 -25.46 0.48
N GLN A 369 -8.95 -24.45 -0.36
CA GLN A 369 -8.88 -24.61 -1.82
C GLN A 369 -7.59 -23.98 -2.33
N GLY A 370 -6.62 -24.82 -2.67
CA GLY A 370 -5.42 -24.38 -3.38
C GLY A 370 -5.78 -23.67 -4.68
N SER A 371 -5.05 -22.60 -4.98
CA SER A 371 -4.94 -21.99 -6.31
C SER A 371 -6.28 -21.72 -7.01
N ARG A 372 -6.92 -20.61 -6.67
CA ARG A 372 -7.55 -19.78 -7.69
C ARG A 372 -6.88 -18.42 -7.69
N GLU A 373 -6.14 -18.21 -8.77
CA GLU A 373 -5.67 -16.95 -9.30
C GLU A 373 -6.68 -15.82 -9.09
N GLY A 374 -6.13 -14.60 -9.03
CA GLY A 374 -6.86 -13.34 -9.02
C GLY A 374 -8.13 -13.42 -9.86
N ARG A 375 -9.24 -13.38 -9.15
CA ARG A 375 -10.52 -12.94 -9.68
C ARG A 375 -11.01 -11.90 -8.73
N ASP A 376 -11.15 -10.70 -9.26
CA ASP A 376 -12.32 -9.84 -9.09
C ASP A 376 -13.00 -10.07 -7.74
N LYS A 377 -12.54 -9.32 -6.74
CA LYS A 377 -13.44 -8.90 -5.68
C LYS A 377 -13.96 -7.50 -6.07
N PRO A 378 -15.26 -7.26 -5.85
CA PRO A 378 -16.00 -6.14 -6.42
C PRO A 378 -15.43 -4.77 -6.08
#